data_AF-A0AAX4HS90-F1
#
_entry.id   AF-A0AAX4HS90-F1
#
_cell.length_a   1.000
_cell.length_b   1.000
_cell.length_c   1.000
_cell.angle_alpha   90.00
_cell.angle_beta   90.00
_cell.angle_gamma   90.00
#
_symmetry.space_group_name_H-M   'P 1'
#
loop_
_entity.id
_entity.type
_entity.pdbx_description
1 polymer ?
#
loop_
_entity_poly.entity_id
_entity_poly.type
_entity_poly.pdbx_seq_one_letter_code
_entity_poly.pdbx_strand_id
1 'polypeptide(L)'
;MKCIVIICSMIMSLNLWASARDTQILKCLGEEERRLHLAKDTGPIYDLNQRMIAEMVQIPNVELNPAEYQKICGGKKFSESWKLLEQSILKGRELFVVSGKVGGMQRDMALGMVDDYVDATREILLTFISQIQALSPTPTCLKEEIPSLDNFFIEIKYLQEDVDMKTIFKGKDEKIFEELKNYPRAFEKCRARLKKKPKSPSTEAPKKS
;
A
#
# COMPACT_ATOMS: atom_id res chain seq x y z
N MET A 1 24.20 48.37 -6.23
CA MET A 1 23.04 47.62 -5.70
C MET A 1 21.95 47.31 -6.73
N LYS A 2 21.76 48.10 -7.80
CA LYS A 2 20.71 47.83 -8.81
C LYS A 2 20.96 46.57 -9.68
N CYS A 3 22.22 46.19 -9.93
CA CYS A 3 22.55 45.00 -10.74
C CYS A 3 22.27 43.66 -10.03
N ILE A 4 22.30 43.62 -8.69
CA ILE A 4 22.06 42.38 -7.92
C ILE A 4 20.59 41.94 -8.02
N VAL A 5 19.65 42.90 -8.08
CA VAL A 5 18.21 42.61 -8.19
C VAL A 5 17.83 42.03 -9.56
N ILE A 6 18.52 42.45 -10.63
CA ILE A 6 18.26 41.95 -11.99
C ILE A 6 18.77 40.51 -12.15
N ILE A 7 19.91 40.17 -11.55
CA ILE A 7 20.49 38.82 -11.62
C ILE A 7 19.62 37.81 -10.83
N CYS A 8 19.08 38.18 -9.67
CA CYS A 8 18.14 37.31 -8.94
C CYS A 8 16.83 37.08 -9.70
N SER A 9 16.35 38.05 -10.49
CA SER A 9 15.11 37.91 -11.27
C SER A 9 15.26 36.97 -12.47
N MET A 10 16.47 36.76 -13.01
CA MET A 10 16.71 35.84 -14.13
C MET A 10 16.91 34.38 -13.68
N ILE A 11 17.32 34.13 -12.44
CA ILE A 11 17.54 32.77 -11.95
C ILE A 11 16.21 32.08 -11.61
N MET A 12 15.14 32.84 -11.30
CA MET A 12 13.83 32.26 -10.97
C MET A 12 13.01 31.79 -12.18
N SER A 13 13.28 32.26 -13.40
CA SER A 13 12.55 31.84 -14.60
C SER A 13 13.00 30.49 -15.18
N LEU A 14 14.09 29.90 -14.69
CA LEU A 14 14.61 28.61 -15.15
C LEU A 14 13.93 27.38 -14.51
N ASN A 15 13.03 27.57 -13.53
CA ASN A 15 12.35 26.45 -12.85
C ASN A 15 10.99 26.07 -13.46
N LEU A 16 10.58 26.68 -14.57
CA LEU A 16 9.27 26.45 -15.19
C LEU A 16 9.17 25.13 -15.99
N TRP A 17 10.26 24.37 -16.12
CA TRP A 17 10.29 23.11 -16.87
C TRP A 17 10.51 21.90 -15.96
N ALA A 18 9.89 21.90 -14.78
CA ALA A 18 9.54 20.65 -14.13
C ALA A 18 8.36 20.05 -14.90
N SER A 19 8.65 19.37 -16.02
CA SER A 19 7.67 18.51 -16.69
C SER A 19 7.29 17.42 -15.69
N ALA A 20 6.20 17.63 -14.95
CA ALA A 20 5.60 16.60 -14.13
C ALA A 20 5.42 15.37 -15.03
N ARG A 21 6.12 14.29 -14.69
CA ARG A 21 6.05 13.03 -15.40
C ARG A 21 4.71 12.39 -15.07
N ASP A 22 3.68 12.87 -15.74
CA ASP A 22 2.29 12.47 -15.51
C ASP A 22 2.09 11.08 -16.13
N THR A 23 2.49 10.03 -15.40
CA THR A 23 2.21 8.65 -15.80
C THR A 23 0.74 8.35 -15.53
N GLN A 24 0.12 7.49 -16.36
CA GLN A 24 -1.30 7.16 -16.21
C GLN A 24 -1.61 6.61 -14.81
N ILE A 25 -0.68 5.84 -14.23
CA ILE A 25 -0.84 5.28 -12.88
C ILE A 25 -0.83 6.34 -11.79
N LEU A 26 0.04 7.35 -11.88
CA LEU A 26 0.07 8.45 -10.90
C LEU A 26 -1.22 9.26 -10.93
N LYS A 27 -1.76 9.51 -12.13
CA LYS A 27 -3.07 10.17 -12.26
C LYS A 27 -4.17 9.35 -11.60
N CYS A 28 -4.22 8.04 -11.85
CA CYS A 28 -5.18 7.12 -11.24
C CYS A 28 -5.09 7.13 -9.71
N LEU A 29 -3.88 7.03 -9.15
CA LEU A 29 -3.67 7.06 -7.70
C LEU A 29 -4.02 8.44 -7.09
N GLY A 30 -3.71 9.54 -7.78
CA GLY A 30 -4.08 10.88 -7.34
C GLY A 30 -5.59 11.14 -7.39
N GLU A 31 -6.31 10.54 -8.32
CA GLU A 31 -7.79 10.57 -8.34
C GLU A 31 -8.38 9.81 -7.14
N GLU A 32 -7.80 8.67 -6.78
CA GLU A 32 -8.14 7.96 -5.54
C GLU A 32 -7.83 8.80 -4.30
N GLU A 33 -6.63 9.37 -4.20
CA GLU A 33 -6.21 10.23 -3.10
C GLU A 33 -7.21 11.36 -2.88
N ARG A 34 -7.58 12.04 -3.97
CA ARG A 34 -8.58 13.11 -3.97
C ARG A 34 -9.94 12.60 -3.48
N ARG A 35 -10.37 11.42 -3.93
CA ARG A 35 -11.64 10.80 -3.49
C ARG A 35 -11.62 10.50 -1.99
N LEU A 36 -10.55 9.91 -1.48
CA LEU A 36 -10.39 9.59 -0.06
C LEU A 36 -10.34 10.87 0.78
N HIS A 37 -9.57 11.87 0.35
CA HIS A 37 -9.45 13.16 1.01
C HIS A 37 -10.81 13.88 1.11
N LEU A 38 -11.57 13.96 0.01
CA LEU A 38 -12.90 14.56 0.00
C LEU A 38 -13.89 13.80 0.89
N ALA A 39 -13.75 12.47 0.99
CA ALA A 39 -14.52 11.64 1.91
C ALA A 39 -14.05 11.75 3.38
N LYS A 40 -12.94 12.45 3.65
CA LYS A 40 -12.25 12.52 4.95
C LYS A 40 -11.85 11.14 5.48
N ASP A 41 -11.56 10.21 4.57
CA ASP A 41 -11.01 8.91 4.94
C ASP A 41 -9.50 9.06 5.14
N THR A 42 -9.06 8.95 6.40
CA THR A 42 -7.65 8.99 6.79
C THR A 42 -7.19 7.64 7.36
N GLY A 43 -7.83 6.55 6.94
CA GLY A 43 -7.52 5.21 7.41
C GLY A 43 -6.36 4.54 6.65
N PRO A 44 -6.13 3.23 6.89
CA PRO A 44 -5.05 2.47 6.27
C PRO A 44 -5.03 2.53 4.74
N ILE A 45 -6.20 2.69 4.09
CA ILE A 45 -6.28 2.82 2.62
C ILE A 45 -5.73 4.16 2.13
N TYR A 46 -5.96 5.24 2.88
CA TYR A 46 -5.38 6.55 2.57
C TYR A 46 -3.86 6.51 2.68
N ASP A 47 -3.35 5.94 3.78
CA ASP A 47 -1.91 5.78 4.00
C ASP A 47 -1.27 4.87 2.94
N LEU A 48 -1.96 3.78 2.56
CA LEU A 48 -1.53 2.93 1.46
C LEU A 48 -1.43 3.72 0.16
N ASN A 49 -2.46 4.49 -0.20
CA ASN A 49 -2.45 5.29 -1.42
C ASN A 49 -1.27 6.30 -1.44
N GLN A 50 -1.04 7.02 -0.33
CA GLN A 50 0.14 7.89 -0.18
C GLN A 50 1.45 7.13 -0.43
N ARG A 51 1.59 5.94 0.18
CA ARG A 51 2.79 5.12 0.01
C ARG A 51 2.96 4.68 -1.44
N MET A 52 1.90 4.24 -2.10
CA MET A 52 1.97 3.81 -3.51
C MET A 52 2.34 4.97 -4.45
N ILE A 53 1.82 6.17 -4.22
CA ILE A 53 2.22 7.37 -4.97
C ILE A 53 3.71 7.65 -4.77
N ALA A 54 4.19 7.60 -3.52
CA ALA A 54 5.59 7.85 -3.19
C ALA A 54 6.54 6.83 -3.84
N GLU A 55 6.14 5.57 -3.99
CA GLU A 55 6.93 4.58 -4.73
C GLU A 55 6.88 4.84 -6.25
N MET A 56 5.68 5.06 -6.81
CA MET A 56 5.51 5.20 -8.27
C MET A 56 6.17 6.46 -8.83
N VAL A 57 6.24 7.55 -8.06
CA VAL A 57 6.87 8.80 -8.52
C VAL A 57 8.38 8.65 -8.75
N GLN A 58 9.01 7.67 -8.11
CA GLN A 58 10.44 7.42 -8.22
C GLN A 58 10.82 6.72 -9.53
N ILE A 59 9.87 5.99 -10.15
CA ILE A 59 10.14 5.16 -11.31
C ILE A 59 9.85 5.94 -12.61
N PRO A 60 10.87 6.29 -13.39
CA PRO A 60 10.68 7.12 -14.57
C PRO A 60 10.01 6.37 -15.72
N ASN A 61 8.98 6.98 -16.31
CA ASN A 61 8.33 6.49 -17.54
C ASN A 61 7.81 5.04 -17.44
N VAL A 62 7.46 4.62 -16.23
CA VAL A 62 6.76 3.36 -16.00
C VAL A 62 5.28 3.57 -16.24
N GLU A 63 4.68 2.62 -16.94
CA GLU A 63 3.25 2.52 -17.15
C GLU A 63 2.80 1.11 -16.76
N LEU A 64 1.51 0.94 -16.52
CA LEU A 64 0.91 -0.39 -16.47
C LEU A 64 0.61 -0.84 -17.90
N ASN A 65 0.66 -2.15 -18.16
CA ASN A 65 0.09 -2.62 -19.41
C ASN A 65 -1.42 -2.26 -19.47
N PRO A 66 -2.02 -2.02 -20.66
CA PRO A 66 -3.37 -1.45 -20.76
C PRO A 66 -4.47 -2.30 -20.12
N ALA A 67 -4.36 -3.62 -20.17
CA ALA A 67 -5.33 -4.53 -19.58
C ALA A 67 -5.31 -4.44 -18.03
N GLU A 68 -4.11 -4.40 -17.44
CA GLU A 68 -3.96 -4.24 -16.00
C GLU A 68 -4.32 -2.84 -15.52
N TYR A 69 -3.99 -1.80 -16.30
CA TYR A 69 -4.44 -0.44 -16.02
C TYR A 69 -5.95 -0.40 -15.86
N GLN A 70 -6.69 -0.98 -16.81
CA GLN A 70 -8.16 -1.00 -16.74
C GLN A 70 -8.67 -1.84 -15.56
N LYS A 71 -7.99 -2.94 -15.20
CA LYS A 71 -8.35 -3.76 -14.04
C LYS A 71 -8.17 -2.99 -12.72
N ILE A 72 -7.08 -2.23 -12.59
CA ILE A 72 -6.73 -1.48 -11.38
C ILE A 72 -7.58 -0.19 -11.31
N CYS A 73 -7.52 0.64 -12.35
CA CYS A 73 -8.03 2.02 -12.38
C CYS A 73 -9.45 2.15 -12.98
N GLY A 74 -9.91 1.17 -13.76
CA GLY A 74 -11.17 1.28 -14.50
C GLY A 74 -12.43 0.90 -13.71
N GLY A 75 -12.29 0.36 -12.50
CA GLY A 75 -13.41 -0.21 -11.74
C GLY A 75 -13.69 0.50 -10.42
N LYS A 76 -14.96 0.80 -10.14
CA LYS A 76 -15.44 1.39 -8.86
C LYS A 76 -15.37 0.44 -7.65
N LYS A 77 -14.97 -0.83 -7.86
CA LYS A 77 -14.97 -1.85 -6.80
C LYS A 77 -13.65 -1.79 -6.03
N PHE A 78 -13.67 -1.19 -4.84
CA PHE A 78 -12.55 -1.08 -3.90
C PHE A 78 -11.36 -0.23 -4.39
N SER A 79 -10.46 0.09 -3.45
CA SER A 79 -9.28 0.97 -3.62
C SER A 79 -8.38 0.61 -4.80
N GLU A 80 -7.95 1.63 -5.55
CA GLU A 80 -7.00 1.52 -6.67
C GLU A 80 -5.60 1.16 -6.17
N SER A 81 -5.10 1.81 -5.12
CA SER A 81 -3.81 1.52 -4.48
C SER A 81 -3.75 0.10 -3.93
N TRP A 82 -4.86 -0.41 -3.40
CA TRP A 82 -4.96 -1.80 -2.99
C TRP A 82 -4.81 -2.79 -4.15
N LYS A 83 -5.56 -2.56 -5.25
CA LYS A 83 -5.45 -3.43 -6.43
C LYS A 83 -4.05 -3.36 -7.04
N LEU A 84 -3.43 -2.18 -7.05
CA LEU A 84 -2.06 -2.03 -7.52
C LEU A 84 -1.10 -2.86 -6.66
N LEU A 85 -1.20 -2.77 -5.33
CA LEU A 85 -0.39 -3.57 -4.41
C LEU A 85 -0.58 -5.08 -4.65
N GLU A 86 -1.83 -5.54 -4.68
CA GLU A 86 -2.20 -6.93 -4.93
C GLU A 86 -1.62 -7.42 -6.26
N GLN A 87 -1.86 -6.72 -7.37
CA GLN A 87 -1.36 -7.13 -8.67
C GLN A 87 0.17 -7.06 -8.75
N SER A 88 0.81 -6.12 -8.05
CA SER A 88 2.28 -6.01 -8.02
C SER A 88 2.90 -7.21 -7.31
N ILE A 89 2.26 -7.73 -6.27
CA ILE A 89 2.70 -8.95 -5.57
C ILE A 89 2.49 -10.18 -6.45
N LEU A 90 1.32 -10.29 -7.10
CA LEU A 90 0.94 -11.47 -7.89
C LEU A 90 1.68 -11.58 -9.23
N LYS A 91 1.88 -10.47 -9.93
CA LYS A 91 2.46 -10.43 -11.29
C LYS A 91 3.89 -9.93 -11.30
N GLY A 92 4.35 -9.29 -10.23
CA GLY A 92 5.67 -8.71 -10.15
C GLY A 92 5.92 -7.72 -11.29
N ARG A 93 7.11 -7.84 -11.88
CA ARG A 93 7.60 -6.96 -12.96
C ARG A 93 6.71 -6.96 -14.21
N GLU A 94 6.05 -8.08 -14.53
CA GLU A 94 5.23 -8.22 -15.75
C GLU A 94 4.02 -7.27 -15.78
N LEU A 95 3.65 -6.73 -14.62
CA LEU A 95 2.63 -5.70 -14.50
C LEU A 95 3.02 -4.38 -15.20
N PHE A 96 4.33 -4.10 -15.29
CA PHE A 96 4.87 -2.82 -15.68
C PHE A 96 5.49 -2.84 -17.08
N VAL A 97 5.33 -1.73 -17.79
CA VAL A 97 5.96 -1.47 -19.09
C VAL A 97 6.72 -0.15 -19.01
N VAL A 98 7.96 -0.14 -19.48
CA VAL A 98 8.76 1.10 -19.60
C VAL A 98 8.65 1.62 -21.02
N SER A 99 8.23 2.88 -21.15
CA SER A 99 7.99 3.53 -22.44
C SER A 99 9.17 3.37 -23.40
N GLY A 100 8.88 2.96 -24.64
CA GLY A 100 9.90 2.80 -25.70
C GLY A 100 10.58 4.11 -26.13
N LYS A 101 10.07 5.26 -25.68
CA LYS A 101 10.71 6.58 -25.86
C LYS A 101 12.01 6.71 -25.06
N VAL A 102 12.24 5.83 -24.09
CA VAL A 102 13.42 5.77 -23.23
C VAL A 102 14.30 4.60 -23.70
N GLY A 103 15.51 4.91 -24.15
CA GLY A 103 16.46 3.94 -24.70
C GLY A 103 17.66 3.66 -23.80
N GLY A 104 18.32 2.52 -24.04
CA GLY A 104 19.59 2.14 -23.41
C GLY A 104 19.57 2.19 -21.88
N MET A 105 20.59 2.82 -21.30
CA MET A 105 20.82 2.89 -19.85
C MET A 105 19.62 3.41 -19.04
N GLN A 106 18.85 4.36 -19.56
CA GLN A 106 17.70 4.90 -18.83
C GLN A 106 16.56 3.88 -18.69
N ARG A 107 16.40 3.00 -19.70
CA ARG A 107 15.42 1.92 -19.66
C ARG A 107 15.84 0.87 -18.63
N ASP A 108 17.11 0.49 -18.64
CA ASP A 108 17.64 -0.50 -17.69
C ASP A 108 17.55 -0.01 -16.25
N MET A 109 17.83 1.29 -16.02
CA MET A 109 17.65 1.92 -14.72
C MET A 109 16.19 1.90 -14.25
N ALA A 110 15.24 2.25 -15.13
CA ALA A 110 13.82 2.21 -14.81
C ALA A 110 13.36 0.78 -14.47
N LEU A 111 13.87 -0.22 -15.20
CA LEU A 111 13.56 -1.62 -14.94
C LEU A 111 14.12 -2.09 -13.59
N GLY A 112 15.34 -1.69 -13.23
CA GLY A 112 15.90 -1.94 -11.90
C GLY A 112 15.05 -1.32 -10.79
N MET A 113 14.59 -0.08 -10.97
CA MET A 113 13.68 0.58 -10.03
C MET A 113 12.31 -0.12 -9.92
N VAL A 114 11.80 -0.71 -11.02
CA VAL A 114 10.61 -1.57 -10.97
C VAL A 114 10.85 -2.82 -10.15
N ASP A 115 12.01 -3.47 -10.33
CA ASP A 115 12.36 -4.66 -9.57
C ASP A 115 12.45 -4.33 -8.07
N ASP A 116 13.11 -3.21 -7.70
CA ASP A 116 13.20 -2.72 -6.32
C ASP A 116 11.81 -2.45 -5.71
N TYR A 117 10.94 -1.78 -6.46
CA TYR A 117 9.56 -1.53 -6.04
C TYR A 117 8.79 -2.85 -5.83
N VAL A 118 8.88 -3.79 -6.77
CA VAL A 118 8.20 -5.09 -6.67
C VAL A 118 8.66 -5.83 -5.43
N ASP A 119 9.95 -5.78 -5.11
CA ASP A 119 10.48 -6.41 -3.90
C ASP A 119 9.99 -5.71 -2.62
N ALA A 120 9.86 -4.37 -2.63
CA ALA A 120 9.32 -3.58 -1.53
C ALA A 120 7.81 -3.81 -1.26
N THR A 121 7.03 -4.26 -2.25
CA THR A 121 5.57 -4.42 -2.09
C THR A 121 5.14 -5.31 -0.92
N ARG A 122 5.94 -6.31 -0.57
CA ARG A 122 5.64 -7.19 0.56
C ARG A 122 5.75 -6.48 1.90
N GLU A 123 6.76 -5.63 2.06
CA GLU A 123 6.89 -4.77 3.23
C GLU A 123 5.74 -3.75 3.31
N ILE A 124 5.33 -3.19 2.17
CA ILE A 124 4.17 -2.31 2.07
C ILE A 124 2.90 -3.03 2.56
N LEU A 125 2.69 -4.29 2.14
CA LEU A 125 1.56 -5.09 2.63
C LEU A 125 1.64 -5.34 4.15
N LEU A 126 2.81 -5.68 4.69
CA LEU A 126 2.96 -5.90 6.13
C LEU A 126 2.71 -4.64 6.94
N THR A 127 3.16 -3.49 6.43
CA THR A 127 2.90 -2.18 7.03
C THR A 127 1.40 -1.90 7.04
N PHE A 128 0.72 -2.15 5.92
CA PHE A 128 -0.73 -1.99 5.81
C PHE A 128 -1.50 -2.89 6.80
N ILE A 129 -1.12 -4.17 6.93
CA ILE A 129 -1.75 -5.07 7.90
C ILE A 129 -1.51 -4.58 9.32
N SER A 130 -0.29 -4.11 9.63
CA SER A 130 0.05 -3.56 10.94
C SER A 130 -0.78 -2.32 11.29
N GLN A 131 -1.02 -1.43 10.32
CA GLN A 131 -1.91 -0.28 10.49
C GLN A 131 -3.35 -0.72 10.76
N ILE A 132 -3.86 -1.72 10.03
CA ILE A 132 -5.17 -2.31 10.32
C ILE A 132 -5.20 -2.85 11.76
N GLN A 133 -4.22 -3.66 12.16
CA GLN A 133 -4.14 -4.23 13.50
C GLN A 133 -4.13 -3.16 14.59
N ALA A 134 -3.42 -2.04 14.39
CA ALA A 134 -3.39 -0.92 15.34
C ALA A 134 -4.78 -0.27 15.55
N LEU A 135 -5.65 -0.33 14.54
CA LEU A 135 -7.03 0.17 14.61
C LEU A 135 -8.04 -0.88 15.08
N SER A 136 -7.58 -2.10 15.35
CA SER A 136 -8.47 -3.21 15.71
C SER A 136 -9.07 -3.04 17.11
N PRO A 137 -10.32 -3.49 17.34
CA PRO A 137 -10.97 -3.38 18.66
C PRO A 137 -10.27 -4.14 19.79
N THR A 138 -9.54 -5.22 19.46
CA THR A 138 -8.70 -5.98 20.39
C THR A 138 -7.44 -6.45 19.66
N PRO A 139 -6.31 -6.64 20.35
CA PRO A 139 -5.06 -7.12 19.73
C PRO A 139 -5.21 -8.44 18.96
N THR A 140 -6.17 -9.29 19.35
CA THR A 140 -6.42 -10.59 18.71
C THR A 140 -7.49 -10.56 17.63
N CYS A 141 -8.23 -9.45 17.47
CA CYS A 141 -9.42 -9.39 16.62
C CYS A 141 -9.15 -9.80 15.18
N LEU A 142 -8.11 -9.21 14.57
CA LEU A 142 -7.81 -9.48 13.16
C LEU A 142 -7.39 -10.94 12.94
N LYS A 143 -6.61 -11.51 13.86
CA LYS A 143 -6.19 -12.91 13.85
C LYS A 143 -7.36 -13.87 14.04
N GLU A 144 -8.32 -13.53 14.90
CA GLU A 144 -9.51 -14.36 15.15
C GLU A 144 -10.48 -14.37 13.95
N GLU A 145 -10.63 -13.24 13.28
CA GLU A 145 -11.57 -13.10 12.16
C GLU A 145 -10.94 -13.46 10.80
N ILE A 146 -9.61 -13.41 10.70
CA ILE A 146 -8.84 -13.78 9.51
C ILE A 146 -7.73 -14.76 9.93
N PRO A 147 -8.05 -16.04 10.19
CA PRO A 147 -7.07 -17.01 10.69
C PRO A 147 -5.92 -17.28 9.73
N SER A 148 -6.11 -17.04 8.43
CA SER A 148 -5.07 -17.16 7.40
C SER A 148 -3.88 -16.23 7.67
N LEU A 149 -4.10 -15.09 8.34
CA LEU A 149 -3.04 -14.16 8.71
C LEU A 149 -2.09 -14.75 9.75
N ASP A 150 -2.54 -15.65 10.62
CA ASP A 150 -1.66 -16.22 11.64
C ASP A 150 -0.56 -17.08 11.00
N ASN A 151 -0.96 -17.97 10.10
CA ASN A 151 -0.03 -18.80 9.33
C ASN A 151 0.88 -17.92 8.47
N PHE A 152 0.34 -16.85 7.89
CA PHE A 152 1.12 -15.90 7.11
C PHE A 152 2.21 -15.19 7.93
N PHE A 153 1.88 -14.69 9.12
CA PHE A 153 2.86 -14.05 10.00
C PHE A 153 3.90 -15.03 10.55
N ILE A 154 3.47 -16.25 10.86
CA ILE A 154 4.36 -17.35 11.25
C ILE A 154 5.35 -17.61 10.11
N GLU A 155 4.87 -17.82 8.89
CA GLU A 155 5.70 -18.08 7.72
C GLU A 155 6.67 -16.92 7.49
N ILE A 156 6.23 -15.67 7.53
CA ILE A 156 7.13 -14.51 7.39
C ILE A 156 8.19 -14.47 8.48
N LYS A 157 7.82 -14.69 9.75
CA LYS A 157 8.76 -14.67 10.87
C LYS A 157 9.83 -15.77 10.74
N TYR A 158 9.46 -16.96 10.30
CA TYR A 158 10.39 -18.08 10.14
C TYR A 158 11.21 -18.02 8.85
N LEU A 159 10.70 -17.35 7.82
CA LEU A 159 11.33 -17.28 6.49
C LEU A 159 12.16 -16.01 6.31
N GLN A 160 12.02 -15.01 7.19
CA GLN A 160 12.90 -13.85 7.30
C GLN A 160 14.38 -14.22 7.52
N GLU A 161 14.67 -15.43 8.01
CA GLU A 161 16.04 -15.84 8.33
C GLU A 161 16.81 -16.43 7.13
N ASP A 162 16.15 -17.04 6.12
CA ASP A 162 16.88 -17.75 5.03
C ASP A 162 16.12 -17.91 3.69
N VAL A 163 14.89 -17.40 3.54
CA VAL A 163 14.07 -17.69 2.34
C VAL A 163 13.58 -16.41 1.65
N ASP A 164 13.81 -16.34 0.33
CA ASP A 164 13.30 -15.27 -0.52
C ASP A 164 11.78 -15.14 -0.33
N MET A 165 11.34 -13.94 0.06
CA MET A 165 9.95 -13.59 0.29
C MET A 165 9.07 -13.92 -0.93
N LYS A 166 9.63 -14.04 -2.14
CA LYS A 166 8.94 -14.56 -3.34
C LYS A 166 8.33 -15.95 -3.15
N THR A 167 8.90 -16.78 -2.27
CA THR A 167 8.46 -18.15 -2.03
C THR A 167 7.26 -18.23 -1.07
N ILE A 168 7.16 -17.29 -0.12
CA ILE A 168 6.08 -17.21 0.87
C ILE A 168 4.75 -16.88 0.20
N PHE A 169 4.83 -16.06 -0.84
CA PHE A 169 3.71 -15.49 -1.57
C PHE A 169 3.25 -16.36 -2.77
N LYS A 170 3.57 -17.66 -2.81
CA LYS A 170 3.16 -18.52 -3.93
C LYS A 170 1.80 -19.17 -3.67
N GLY A 171 0.72 -18.48 -4.06
CA GLY A 171 -0.64 -19.06 -4.17
C GLY A 171 -1.52 -18.99 -2.92
N LYS A 172 -1.05 -18.41 -1.80
CA LYS A 172 -1.85 -18.19 -0.58
C LYS A 172 -2.40 -16.77 -0.47
N ASP A 173 -1.88 -15.87 -1.28
CA ASP A 173 -1.99 -14.43 -1.12
C ASP A 173 -3.38 -13.93 -1.54
N GLU A 174 -3.95 -14.51 -2.59
CA GLU A 174 -5.26 -14.11 -3.11
C GLU A 174 -6.35 -14.20 -2.04
N LYS A 175 -6.30 -15.26 -1.21
CA LYS A 175 -7.24 -15.42 -0.11
C LYS A 175 -7.02 -14.38 0.99
N ILE A 176 -5.76 -14.11 1.34
CA ILE A 176 -5.41 -13.09 2.33
C ILE A 176 -5.84 -11.71 1.84
N PHE A 177 -5.64 -11.38 0.57
CA PHE A 177 -6.09 -10.12 -0.03
C PHE A 177 -7.62 -10.00 0.02
N GLU A 178 -8.37 -11.01 -0.38
CA GLU A 178 -9.84 -10.95 -0.35
C GLU A 178 -10.41 -10.88 1.08
N GLU A 179 -9.78 -11.55 2.05
CA GLU A 179 -10.17 -11.46 3.46
C GLU A 179 -9.83 -10.08 4.06
N LEU A 180 -8.63 -9.55 3.78
CA LEU A 180 -8.18 -8.23 4.25
C LEU A 180 -9.01 -7.09 3.67
N LYS A 181 -9.45 -7.19 2.41
CA LYS A 181 -10.34 -6.21 1.77
C LYS A 181 -11.61 -5.91 2.58
N ASN A 182 -12.04 -6.88 3.39
CA ASN A 182 -13.25 -6.80 4.21
C ASN A 182 -12.94 -6.65 5.72
N TYR A 183 -11.75 -6.21 6.11
CA TYR A 183 -11.37 -6.03 7.51
C TYR A 183 -12.34 -5.15 8.34
N PRO A 184 -13.03 -4.11 7.80
CA PRO A 184 -13.98 -3.34 8.60
C PRO A 184 -15.13 -4.22 9.12
N ARG A 185 -15.56 -5.21 8.32
CA ARG A 185 -16.59 -6.17 8.72
C ARG A 185 -16.09 -7.11 9.82
N ALA A 186 -14.81 -7.48 9.81
CA ALA A 186 -14.19 -8.22 10.90
C ALA A 186 -14.23 -7.41 12.21
N PHE A 187 -13.94 -6.11 12.14
CA PHE A 187 -13.96 -5.24 13.32
C PHE A 187 -15.37 -5.09 13.91
N GLU A 188 -16.40 -5.00 13.08
CA GLU A 188 -17.79 -4.97 13.56
C GLU A 188 -18.17 -6.24 14.34
N LYS A 189 -17.75 -7.41 13.86
CA LYS A 189 -17.95 -8.67 14.60
C LYS A 189 -17.21 -8.69 15.93
N CYS A 190 -15.97 -8.21 15.97
CA CYS A 190 -15.21 -8.10 17.21
C CYS A 190 -15.87 -7.15 18.21
N ARG A 191 -16.31 -5.96 17.78
CA ARG A 191 -17.05 -5.00 18.61
C ARG A 191 -18.33 -5.61 19.17
N ALA A 192 -19.07 -6.37 18.35
CA ALA A 192 -20.28 -7.06 18.81
C ALA A 192 -19.99 -8.12 19.88
N ARG A 193 -18.87 -8.86 19.78
CA ARG A 193 -18.45 -9.83 20.80
C ARG A 193 -18.07 -9.15 22.12
N LEU A 194 -17.38 -8.02 22.06
CA LEU A 194 -17.04 -7.23 23.26
C LEU A 194 -18.27 -6.75 24.02
N LYS A 195 -19.30 -6.29 23.30
CA LYS A 195 -20.58 -5.86 23.92
C LYS A 195 -21.36 -7.01 24.57
N LYS A 196 -21.15 -8.25 24.12
CA LYS A 196 -21.83 -9.45 24.64
C LYS A 196 -21.12 -10.12 25.81
N LYS A 197 -19.82 -9.87 26.04
CA LYS A 197 -19.13 -10.42 27.21
C LYS A 197 -19.64 -9.69 28.47
N PRO A 198 -20.31 -10.37 29.41
CA PRO A 198 -20.64 -9.76 30.69
C PRO A 198 -19.33 -9.32 31.35
N LYS A 199 -19.33 -8.13 31.99
CA LYS A 199 -18.21 -7.69 32.83
C LYS A 199 -17.88 -8.84 33.78
N SER A 200 -16.71 -9.46 33.60
CA SER A 200 -16.22 -10.45 34.54
C SER A 200 -16.19 -9.78 35.92
N PRO A 201 -16.73 -10.41 36.98
CA PRO A 201 -16.72 -9.81 38.31
C PRO A 201 -15.28 -9.56 38.69
N SER A 202 -14.94 -8.28 38.84
CA SER A 202 -13.63 -7.83 39.29
C SER A 202 -13.31 -8.54 40.58
N THR A 203 -12.16 -9.20 40.58
CA THR A 203 -11.47 -9.84 41.68
C THR A 203 -11.69 -9.05 42.97
N GLU A 204 -12.55 -9.56 43.86
CA GLU A 204 -12.64 -9.07 45.24
C GLU A 204 -11.27 -9.24 45.87
N ALA A 205 -10.65 -8.12 46.26
CA ALA A 205 -9.41 -8.12 47.01
C ALA A 205 -9.60 -8.95 48.30
N PRO A 206 -8.67 -9.85 48.66
CA PRO A 206 -8.81 -10.66 49.85
C PRO A 206 -8.81 -9.74 51.09
N LYS A 207 -9.92 -9.72 51.82
CA LYS A 207 -9.98 -9.11 53.15
C LYS A 207 -8.96 -9.84 54.03
N LYS A 208 -7.91 -9.13 54.45
CA LYS A 208 -7.00 -9.59 55.49
C LYS A 208 -7.78 -9.65 56.81
N SER A 209 -7.83 -10.84 57.41
CA SER A 209 -8.19 -11.05 58.82
C SER A 209 -6.98 -10.79 59.71
#